data_AF-A0A8I1EEG8-F1
#
_entry.id   AF-A0A8I1EEG8-F1
#
_cell.length_a   1.000
_cell.length_b   1.000
_cell.length_c   1.000
_cell.angle_alpha   90.00
_cell.angle_beta   90.00
_cell.angle_gamma   90.00
#
_symmetry.space_group_name_H-M   'P 1'
#
loop_
_entity.id
_entity.type
_entity.pdbx_description
1 polymer ?
#
loop_
_entity_poly.entity_id
_entity_poly.type
_entity_poly.pdbx_seq_one_letter_code
_entity_poly.pdbx_strand_id
1 'polypeptide(L)'
;MRCYNINCTYLIGIHAGIQSGHAQKEVSLKYLVKKAHEQGPQAVDYLTDYLENHKTVVVLNGGMYGDLLKVEKLFGKPGNTSFAWAAFRESEYALNGLLTNIAIILPEYIYAHKAIIGEYLDKVHGDDHYTIDVGDWKTLTIGRGEVVLRDPTHQTPKEIRYTEFELELIAMINPMKLMG
;
A
#
# COMPACT_ATOMS: atom_id res chain seq x y z
N MET A 1 12.00 2.06 -0.55
CA MET A 1 10.61 2.23 -1.02
C MET A 1 10.32 1.39 -2.24
N ARG A 2 9.04 1.10 -2.52
CA ARG A 2 8.62 0.39 -3.74
C ARG A 2 7.31 0.98 -4.27
N CYS A 3 7.13 0.93 -5.59
CA CYS A 3 5.85 1.21 -6.23
C CYS A 3 5.08 -0.10 -6.43
N TYR A 4 3.98 -0.26 -5.71
CA TYR A 4 3.06 -1.38 -5.84
C TYR A 4 1.98 -1.04 -6.86
N ASN A 5 1.85 -1.86 -7.88
CA ASN A 5 0.84 -1.74 -8.93
C ASN A 5 -0.16 -2.88 -8.75
N ILE A 6 -1.38 -2.53 -8.33
CA ILE A 6 -2.49 -3.45 -8.11
C ILE A 6 -3.25 -3.54 -9.43
N ASN A 7 -2.97 -4.58 -10.21
CA ASN A 7 -3.43 -4.72 -11.57
C ASN A 7 -4.66 -5.64 -11.67
N CYS A 8 -5.62 -5.28 -12.54
CA CYS A 8 -6.78 -6.12 -12.82
C CYS A 8 -6.35 -7.47 -13.41
N THR A 9 -6.85 -8.59 -12.86
CA THR A 9 -6.48 -9.95 -13.26
C THR A 9 -6.64 -10.23 -14.75
N TYR A 10 -7.56 -9.54 -15.42
CA TYR A 10 -7.83 -9.77 -16.85
C TYR A 10 -6.79 -9.15 -17.78
N LEU A 11 -5.89 -8.30 -17.27
CA LEU A 11 -4.86 -7.61 -18.06
C LEU A 11 -3.46 -8.12 -17.70
N ILE A 12 -3.17 -9.37 -18.07
CA ILE A 12 -1.90 -10.07 -17.76
C ILE A 12 -0.75 -9.75 -18.73
N GLY A 13 0.46 -10.17 -18.38
CA GLY A 13 1.64 -10.11 -19.23
C GLY A 13 2.03 -8.68 -19.61
N ILE A 14 2.23 -8.42 -20.91
CA ILE A 14 2.63 -7.10 -21.42
C ILE A 14 1.62 -6.02 -21.01
N HIS A 15 0.33 -6.33 -21.00
CA HIS A 15 -0.70 -5.38 -20.60
C HIS A 15 -0.53 -4.97 -19.14
N ALA A 16 -0.23 -5.90 -18.21
CA ALA A 16 0.03 -5.56 -16.81
C ALA A 16 1.16 -4.54 -16.67
N GLY A 17 2.23 -4.69 -17.45
CA GLY A 17 3.34 -3.74 -17.49
C GLY A 17 2.94 -2.37 -18.04
N ILE A 18 2.19 -2.33 -19.14
CA ILE A 18 1.69 -1.08 -19.75
C ILE A 18 0.78 -0.33 -18.78
N GLN A 19 -0.20 -1.01 -18.19
CA GLN A 19 -1.15 -0.40 -17.25
C GLN A 19 -0.45 0.14 -16.00
N SER A 20 0.55 -0.60 -15.49
CA SER A 20 1.41 -0.15 -14.38
C SER A 20 2.18 1.12 -14.75
N GLY A 21 2.72 1.20 -15.97
CA GLY A 21 3.41 2.39 -16.46
C GLY A 21 2.49 3.61 -16.56
N HIS A 22 1.23 3.41 -16.96
CA HIS A 22 0.24 4.49 -16.97
C HIS A 22 -0.11 4.96 -15.56
N ALA A 23 -0.38 4.04 -14.63
CA ALA A 23 -0.72 4.39 -13.25
C ALA A 23 0.43 5.14 -12.53
N GLN A 24 1.68 4.78 -12.78
CA GLN A 24 2.85 5.51 -12.24
C GLN A 24 2.93 6.95 -12.74
N LYS A 25 2.56 7.20 -14.00
CA LYS A 25 2.47 8.55 -14.57
C LYS A 25 1.35 9.35 -13.92
N GLU A 26 0.21 8.73 -13.63
CA GLU A 26 -0.89 9.37 -12.89
C GLU A 26 -0.45 9.79 -11.48
N VAL A 27 0.32 8.95 -10.77
CA VAL A 27 0.91 9.33 -9.46
C VAL A 27 1.80 10.56 -9.61
N SER A 28 2.72 10.55 -10.58
CA SER A 28 3.65 11.66 -10.81
C SER A 28 2.89 12.95 -11.18
N LEU A 29 1.89 12.86 -12.06
CA LEU A 29 1.05 13.98 -12.47
C LEU A 29 0.27 14.54 -11.28
N LYS A 30 -0.33 13.68 -10.45
CA LYS A 30 -1.14 14.08 -9.29
C LYS A 30 -0.31 14.84 -8.25
N TYR A 31 0.84 14.31 -7.85
CA TYR A 31 1.60 14.85 -6.71
C TYR A 31 2.68 15.87 -7.09
N LEU A 32 3.35 15.70 -8.24
CA LEU A 32 4.47 16.58 -8.63
C LEU A 32 4.03 17.73 -9.55
N VAL A 33 3.12 17.46 -10.49
CA VAL A 33 2.73 18.45 -11.51
C VAL A 33 1.50 19.24 -11.09
N LYS A 34 0.41 18.55 -10.76
CA LYS A 34 -0.87 19.16 -10.34
C LYS A 34 -0.84 19.69 -8.91
N LYS A 35 0.24 19.44 -8.17
CA LYS A 35 0.44 19.94 -6.82
C LYS A 35 -0.68 19.56 -5.85
N ALA A 36 -1.27 18.37 -5.99
CA ALA A 36 -2.25 17.84 -5.04
C ALA A 36 -1.68 17.59 -3.62
N HIS A 37 -0.41 17.96 -3.40
CA HIS A 37 0.34 17.88 -2.15
C HIS A 37 -0.27 18.64 -0.97
N GLU A 38 -1.21 19.55 -1.22
CA GLU A 38 -2.01 20.18 -0.16
C GLU A 38 -2.78 19.15 0.69
N GLN A 39 -2.89 17.90 0.23
CA GLN A 39 -3.58 16.82 0.93
C GLN A 39 -2.63 15.90 1.74
N GLY A 40 -1.31 15.93 1.56
CA GLY A 40 -0.41 15.01 2.26
C GLY A 40 1.08 15.23 1.94
N PRO A 41 1.83 16.05 2.68
CA PRO A 41 3.25 16.31 2.43
C PRO A 41 4.10 15.04 2.49
N GLN A 42 3.78 14.12 3.40
CA GLN A 42 4.48 12.84 3.54
C GLN A 42 4.39 11.97 2.27
N ALA A 43 3.26 11.99 1.56
CA ALA A 43 3.12 11.25 0.30
C ALA A 43 4.09 11.78 -0.78
N VAL A 44 4.34 13.08 -0.81
CA VAL A 44 5.30 13.71 -1.74
C VAL A 44 6.72 13.34 -1.39
N ASP A 45 7.07 13.33 -0.10
CA ASP A 45 8.40 12.93 0.35
C ASP A 45 8.69 11.48 -0.03
N TYR A 46 7.71 10.58 0.18
CA TYR A 46 7.82 9.20 -0.26
C TYR A 46 7.89 9.06 -1.79
N LEU A 47 7.12 9.85 -2.55
CA LEU A 47 7.23 9.80 -4.00
C LEU A 47 8.63 10.29 -4.47
N THR A 48 9.14 11.36 -3.89
CA THR A 48 10.44 11.95 -4.24
C THR A 48 11.57 10.98 -3.94
N ASP A 49 11.66 10.46 -2.70
CA ASP A 49 12.72 9.50 -2.36
C ASP A 49 12.58 8.20 -3.18
N TYR A 50 11.37 7.75 -3.52
CA TYR A 50 11.18 6.62 -4.44
C TYR A 50 11.80 6.88 -5.82
N LEU A 51 11.51 8.04 -6.41
CA LEU A 51 11.99 8.43 -7.73
C LEU A 51 13.51 8.63 -7.75
N GLU A 52 14.08 9.17 -6.69
CA GLU A 52 15.52 9.44 -6.60
C GLU A 52 16.31 8.17 -6.30
N ASN A 53 15.88 7.35 -5.33
CA ASN A 53 16.74 6.36 -4.71
C ASN A 53 16.32 4.89 -4.91
N HIS A 54 15.04 4.58 -5.18
CA HIS A 54 14.58 3.18 -5.14
C HIS A 54 14.12 2.61 -6.49
N LYS A 55 13.24 3.31 -7.20
CA LYS A 55 12.71 2.94 -8.54
C LYS A 55 12.25 1.47 -8.70
N THR A 56 11.97 0.78 -7.60
CA THR A 56 11.58 -0.64 -7.59
C THR A 56 10.08 -0.76 -7.80
N VAL A 57 9.68 -1.51 -8.82
CA VAL A 57 8.28 -1.73 -9.21
C VAL A 57 7.85 -3.15 -8.84
N VAL A 58 6.71 -3.29 -8.18
CA VAL A 58 6.05 -4.56 -7.86
C VAL A 58 4.70 -4.57 -8.56
N VAL A 59 4.44 -5.58 -9.39
CA VAL A 59 3.15 -5.76 -10.05
C VAL A 59 2.42 -6.93 -9.40
N LEU A 60 1.27 -6.63 -8.80
CA LEU A 60 0.43 -7.57 -8.10
C LEU A 60 -0.82 -7.86 -8.91
N ASN A 61 -1.28 -9.11 -8.84
CA ASN A 61 -2.63 -9.47 -9.20
C ASN A 61 -3.57 -8.92 -8.12
N GLY A 62 -4.32 -7.88 -8.47
CA GLY A 62 -5.25 -7.16 -7.60
C GLY A 62 -6.66 -7.74 -7.56
N GLY A 63 -6.94 -8.82 -8.28
CA GLY A 63 -8.28 -9.37 -8.40
C GLY A 63 -9.10 -8.71 -9.52
N MET A 64 -10.42 -8.73 -9.35
CA MET A 64 -11.35 -8.22 -10.34
C MET A 64 -11.59 -6.71 -10.16
N TYR A 65 -12.34 -6.11 -11.07
CA TYR A 65 -12.72 -4.69 -11.00
C TYR A 65 -13.25 -4.27 -9.61
N GLY A 66 -14.11 -5.09 -9.00
CA GLY A 66 -14.65 -4.82 -7.67
C GLY A 66 -13.60 -4.80 -6.56
N ASP A 67 -12.49 -5.53 -6.70
CA ASP A 67 -11.40 -5.53 -5.73
C ASP A 67 -10.54 -4.27 -5.87
N LEU A 68 -10.27 -3.83 -7.10
CA LEU A 68 -9.61 -2.55 -7.35
C LEU A 68 -10.45 -1.37 -6.82
N LEU A 69 -11.78 -1.42 -6.94
CA LEU A 69 -12.65 -0.39 -6.34
C LEU A 69 -12.54 -0.34 -4.81
N LYS A 70 -12.31 -1.46 -4.12
CA LYS A 70 -12.09 -1.46 -2.66
C LYS A 70 -10.80 -0.73 -2.31
N VAL A 71 -9.73 -0.96 -3.07
CA VAL A 71 -8.45 -0.25 -2.91
C VAL A 71 -8.66 1.25 -3.16
N GLU A 72 -9.28 1.62 -4.29
CA GLU A 72 -9.54 3.02 -4.63
C GLU A 72 -10.38 3.71 -3.53
N LYS A 73 -11.41 3.03 -3.04
CA LYS A 73 -12.25 3.53 -1.93
C LYS A 73 -11.45 3.73 -0.65
N LEU A 74 -10.55 2.80 -0.30
CA LEU A 74 -9.70 2.90 0.89
C LEU A 74 -8.85 4.18 0.84
N PHE A 75 -8.20 4.44 -0.28
CA PHE A 75 -7.35 5.61 -0.45
C PHE A 75 -8.12 6.91 -0.72
N GLY A 76 -9.39 6.82 -1.11
CA GLY A 76 -10.29 7.96 -1.29
C GLY A 76 -10.93 8.47 0.01
N LYS A 77 -10.80 7.75 1.14
CA LYS A 77 -11.32 8.19 2.45
C LYS A 77 -10.57 9.45 2.91
N PRO A 78 -11.26 10.48 3.44
CA PRO A 78 -10.60 11.62 4.08
C PRO A 78 -9.65 11.17 5.19
N GLY A 79 -8.44 11.74 5.23
CA GLY A 79 -7.40 11.37 6.20
C GLY A 79 -6.43 10.28 5.73
N ASN A 80 -6.76 9.52 4.68
CA ASN A 80 -5.89 8.46 4.15
C ASN A 80 -4.90 9.00 3.11
N THR A 81 -4.05 9.94 3.53
CA THR A 81 -3.21 10.74 2.63
C THR A 81 -1.70 10.51 2.80
N SER A 82 -1.31 9.58 3.67
CA SER A 82 0.11 9.32 4.01
C SER A 82 0.93 8.74 2.86
N PHE A 83 0.30 8.14 1.85
CA PHE A 83 0.99 7.50 0.72
C PHE A 83 0.56 8.09 -0.62
N ALA A 84 1.52 8.26 -1.53
CA ALA A 84 1.24 8.69 -2.89
C ALA A 84 0.58 7.55 -3.66
N TRP A 85 -0.58 7.83 -4.27
CA TRP A 85 -1.32 6.84 -5.03
C TRP A 85 -2.13 7.46 -6.17
N ALA A 86 -2.39 6.67 -7.22
CA ALA A 86 -3.32 7.02 -8.28
C ALA A 86 -3.94 5.78 -8.92
N ALA A 87 -5.17 5.94 -9.37
CA ALA A 87 -5.88 4.99 -10.20
C ALA A 87 -5.68 5.33 -11.68
N PHE A 88 -5.44 4.31 -12.50
CA PHE A 88 -5.49 4.44 -13.95
C PHE A 88 -6.75 3.77 -14.49
N ARG A 89 -7.47 4.53 -15.31
CA ARG A 89 -8.65 4.06 -16.04
C ARG A 89 -8.33 4.10 -17.51
N GLU A 90 -8.65 3.01 -18.20
CA GLU A 90 -8.52 2.97 -19.65
C GLU A 90 -9.49 3.92 -20.33
N SER A 91 -9.18 4.28 -21.57
CA SER A 91 -10.08 5.13 -22.34
C SER A 91 -11.44 4.47 -22.59
N GLU A 92 -12.48 5.28 -22.80
CA GLU A 92 -13.81 4.78 -23.18
C GLU A 92 -13.77 3.89 -24.42
N TYR A 93 -12.93 4.26 -25.39
CA TYR A 93 -12.76 3.51 -26.62
C TYR A 93 -12.07 2.15 -26.41
N ALA A 94 -11.05 2.10 -25.53
CA ALA A 94 -10.27 0.89 -25.33
C ALA A 94 -10.98 -0.12 -24.44
N LEU A 95 -11.49 0.31 -23.28
CA LEU A 95 -12.14 -0.55 -22.29
C LEU A 95 -13.24 0.19 -21.51
N ASN A 96 -13.98 1.12 -22.13
CA ASN A 96 -15.16 1.74 -21.54
C ASN A 96 -14.91 2.36 -20.13
N GLY A 97 -13.77 3.05 -19.96
CA GLY A 97 -13.47 3.73 -18.70
C GLY A 97 -13.04 2.80 -17.55
N LEU A 98 -12.75 1.53 -17.83
CA LEU A 98 -12.47 0.52 -16.81
C LEU A 98 -11.25 0.87 -15.96
N LEU A 99 -11.36 0.69 -14.64
CA LEU A 99 -10.23 0.74 -13.71
C LEU A 99 -9.36 -0.49 -13.91
N THR A 100 -8.15 -0.28 -14.40
CA THR A 100 -7.25 -1.37 -14.79
C THR A 100 -6.07 -1.54 -13.84
N ASN A 101 -5.64 -0.46 -13.18
CA ASN A 101 -4.48 -0.48 -12.31
C ASN A 101 -4.54 0.62 -11.24
N ILE A 102 -3.99 0.34 -10.06
CA ILE A 102 -3.75 1.34 -9.02
C ILE A 102 -2.28 1.29 -8.63
N ALA A 103 -1.58 2.41 -8.75
CA ALA A 103 -0.19 2.55 -8.32
C ALA A 103 -0.13 3.21 -6.94
N ILE A 104 0.70 2.67 -6.05
CA ILE A 104 0.88 3.14 -4.67
C ILE A 104 2.38 3.13 -4.34
N ILE A 105 2.89 4.23 -3.78
CA ILE A 105 4.27 4.32 -3.29
C ILE A 105 4.31 3.96 -1.81
N LEU A 106 5.04 2.89 -1.47
CA LEU A 106 5.10 2.37 -0.11
C LEU A 106 6.51 2.37 0.49
N PRO A 107 6.64 2.84 1.75
CA PRO A 107 7.83 2.66 2.57
C PRO A 107 8.02 1.20 2.99
N GLU A 108 9.26 0.88 3.37
CA GLU A 108 9.67 -0.49 3.68
C GLU A 108 8.91 -1.12 4.84
N TYR A 109 8.61 -0.34 5.89
CA TYR A 109 7.95 -0.86 7.08
C TYR A 109 6.53 -1.41 6.81
N ILE A 110 5.89 -1.02 5.71
CA ILE A 110 4.58 -1.54 5.31
C ILE A 110 4.72 -2.98 4.78
N TYR A 111 5.66 -3.22 3.86
CA TYR A 111 5.78 -4.53 3.22
C TYR A 111 6.77 -5.49 3.91
N ALA A 112 7.69 -4.98 4.74
CA ALA A 112 8.60 -5.80 5.52
C ALA A 112 7.85 -6.57 6.63
N HIS A 113 6.80 -5.97 7.19
CA HIS A 113 6.05 -6.54 8.30
C HIS A 113 4.70 -7.14 7.90
N LYS A 114 4.39 -7.16 6.59
CA LYS A 114 3.08 -7.64 6.10
C LYS A 114 2.77 -9.08 6.48
N ALA A 115 3.77 -9.96 6.51
CA ALA A 115 3.58 -11.37 6.84
C ALA A 115 3.24 -11.55 8.32
N ILE A 116 4.00 -10.86 9.19
CA ILE A 116 3.79 -10.86 10.64
C ILE A 116 2.42 -10.25 10.93
N ILE A 117 2.18 -9.01 10.50
CA ILE A 117 0.93 -8.30 10.78
C ILE A 117 -0.27 -9.06 10.20
N GLY A 118 -0.16 -9.57 8.97
CA GLY A 118 -1.23 -10.33 8.33
C GLY A 118 -1.61 -11.60 9.10
N GLU A 119 -0.66 -12.32 9.69
CA GLU A 119 -0.95 -13.52 10.49
C GLU A 119 -1.74 -13.21 11.77
N TYR A 120 -1.54 -12.02 12.34
CA TYR A 120 -2.11 -11.65 13.63
C TYR A 120 -3.34 -10.76 13.53
N LEU A 121 -3.55 -10.05 12.41
CA LEU A 121 -4.78 -9.28 12.17
C LEU A 121 -6.03 -10.18 12.19
N ASP A 122 -5.95 -11.39 11.65
CA ASP A 122 -7.06 -12.34 11.65
C ASP A 122 -7.40 -12.88 13.04
N LYS A 123 -6.47 -12.81 14.00
CA LYS A 123 -6.60 -13.35 15.35
C LYS A 123 -7.12 -12.32 16.36
N VAL A 124 -7.21 -11.05 15.97
CA VAL A 124 -7.64 -9.96 16.85
C VAL A 124 -9.13 -9.71 16.64
N HIS A 125 -9.92 -10.02 17.65
CA HIS A 125 -11.34 -9.72 17.70
C HIS A 125 -11.64 -8.90 18.97
N GLY A 126 -12.30 -7.76 18.85
CA GLY A 126 -12.78 -6.96 19.99
C GLY A 126 -11.79 -5.93 20.55
N ASP A 127 -12.10 -5.41 21.75
CA ASP A 127 -11.35 -4.38 22.49
C ASP A 127 -10.12 -4.93 23.26
N ASP A 128 -9.76 -6.18 23.00
CA ASP A 128 -8.74 -6.88 23.77
C ASP A 128 -7.34 -6.39 23.41
N HIS A 129 -6.52 -6.21 24.44
CA HIS A 129 -5.10 -5.91 24.30
C HIS A 129 -4.29 -7.20 24.23
N TYR A 130 -3.62 -7.41 23.10
CA TYR A 130 -2.72 -8.54 22.89
C TYR A 130 -1.27 -8.06 22.79
N THR A 131 -0.36 -8.74 23.47
CA THR A 131 1.08 -8.62 23.21
C THR A 131 1.58 -9.98 22.77
N ILE A 132 2.13 -10.04 21.56
CA ILE A 132 2.56 -11.28 20.93
C ILE A 132 4.07 -11.18 20.67
N ASP A 133 4.82 -12.19 21.11
CA ASP A 133 6.19 -12.38 20.68
C ASP A 133 6.18 -12.91 19.25
N VAL A 134 6.77 -12.14 18.33
CA VAL A 134 6.78 -12.46 16.89
C VAL A 134 8.16 -12.95 16.42
N GLY A 135 9.01 -13.39 17.36
CA GLY A 135 10.36 -13.87 17.08
C GLY A 135 11.39 -12.74 17.00
N ASP A 136 12.68 -13.10 16.91
CA ASP A 136 13.82 -12.16 16.88
C ASP A 136 13.77 -11.06 17.96
N TRP A 137 13.23 -11.39 19.13
CA TRP A 137 12.99 -10.47 20.26
C TRP A 137 11.93 -9.38 19.99
N LYS A 138 11.16 -9.45 18.92
CA LYS A 138 10.16 -8.43 18.58
C LYS A 138 8.84 -8.68 19.30
N THR A 139 8.21 -7.61 19.77
CA THR A 139 6.85 -7.68 20.34
C THR A 139 5.88 -6.91 19.48
N LEU A 140 4.77 -7.54 19.12
CA LEU A 140 3.61 -6.92 18.48
C LEU A 140 2.55 -6.65 19.54
N THR A 141 2.27 -5.38 19.81
CA THR A 141 1.15 -4.98 20.68
C THR A 141 -0.02 -4.57 19.81
N ILE A 142 -1.21 -5.09 20.09
CA ILE A 142 -2.44 -4.79 19.38
C ILE A 142 -3.49 -4.39 20.41
N GLY A 143 -4.13 -3.23 20.24
CA GLY A 143 -5.29 -2.84 21.04
C GLY A 143 -5.74 -1.41 20.78
N ARG A 144 -7.03 -1.12 21.04
CA ARG A 144 -7.68 0.21 20.85
C ARG A 144 -7.30 0.93 19.54
N GLY A 145 -7.28 0.21 18.42
CA GLY A 145 -6.97 0.79 17.10
C GLY A 145 -5.48 1.10 16.85
N GLU A 146 -4.59 0.69 17.76
CA GLU A 146 -3.14 0.81 17.56
C GLU A 146 -2.50 -0.57 17.41
N VAL A 147 -1.60 -0.68 16.45
CA VAL A 147 -0.67 -1.79 16.33
C VAL A 147 0.75 -1.24 16.44
N VAL A 148 1.53 -1.80 17.37
CA VAL A 148 2.87 -1.36 17.69
C VAL A 148 3.84 -2.52 17.57
N LEU A 149 4.82 -2.41 16.68
CA LEU A 149 5.93 -3.34 16.56
C LEU A 149 7.15 -2.74 17.25
N ARG A 150 7.71 -3.47 18.23
CA ARG A 150 8.95 -3.08 18.93
C ARG A 150 10.07 -4.04 18.59
N ASP A 151 11.21 -3.48 18.24
CA ASP A 151 12.46 -4.21 18.03
C ASP A 151 13.49 -3.80 19.11
N PRO A 152 13.75 -4.65 20.12
CA PRO A 152 14.66 -4.35 21.22
C PRO A 152 16.13 -4.64 20.88
N THR A 153 16.44 -5.14 19.68
CA THR A 153 17.84 -5.43 19.27
C THR A 153 18.67 -4.16 19.06
N HIS A 154 18.02 -2.99 18.99
CA HIS A 154 18.67 -1.69 18.87
C HIS A 154 18.98 -1.09 20.25
N GLN A 155 20.10 -0.37 20.39
CA GLN A 155 20.49 0.32 21.64
C GLN A 155 19.37 1.23 22.21
N THR A 156 18.54 1.77 21.32
CA THR A 156 17.24 2.37 21.64
C THR A 156 16.16 1.55 20.94
N PRO A 157 15.17 0.97 21.67
CA PRO A 157 14.10 0.19 21.05
C PRO A 157 13.42 0.97 19.94
N LYS A 158 13.40 0.40 18.73
CA LYS A 158 12.70 1.02 17.60
C LYS A 158 11.23 0.63 17.67
N GLU A 159 10.37 1.63 17.80
CA GLU A 159 8.92 1.45 17.82
C GLU A 159 8.31 1.90 16.49
N ILE A 160 7.51 1.04 15.87
CA ILE A 160 6.75 1.34 14.66
C ILE A 160 5.27 1.24 15.00
N ARG A 161 4.54 2.34 14.80
CA ARG A 161 3.09 2.42 15.01
C ARG A 161 2.39 2.41 13.66
N TYR A 162 1.31 1.65 13.59
CA TYR A 162 0.45 1.57 12.42
C TYR A 162 -0.90 2.22 12.70
N THR A 163 -1.33 3.06 11.77
CA THR A 163 -2.69 3.61 11.71
C THR A 163 -3.68 2.55 11.21
N GLU A 164 -4.98 2.75 11.46
CA GLU A 164 -6.05 1.90 10.93
C GLU A 164 -5.96 1.76 9.39
N PHE A 165 -5.70 2.87 8.69
CA PHE A 165 -5.48 2.89 7.25
C PHE A 165 -4.33 1.98 6.81
N GLU A 166 -3.19 2.03 7.48
CA GLU A 166 -2.04 1.18 7.17
C GLU A 166 -2.33 -0.30 7.42
N LEU A 167 -3.10 -0.61 8.46
CA LEU A 167 -3.51 -1.99 8.75
C LEU A 167 -4.51 -2.52 7.72
N GLU A 168 -5.53 -1.73 7.35
CA GLU A 168 -6.46 -2.06 6.25
C GLU A 168 -5.68 -2.30 4.95
N LEU A 169 -4.68 -1.45 4.66
CA LEU A 169 -3.83 -1.57 3.48
C LEU A 169 -2.98 -2.85 3.50
N ILE A 170 -2.35 -3.16 4.63
CA ILE A 170 -1.55 -4.38 4.79
C ILE A 170 -2.44 -5.61 4.60
N ALA A 171 -3.61 -5.66 5.23
CA ALA A 171 -4.57 -6.76 5.08
C ALA A 171 -5.00 -6.95 3.62
N MET A 172 -5.18 -5.84 2.88
CA MET A 172 -5.58 -5.87 1.47
C MET A 172 -4.46 -6.36 0.54
N ILE A 173 -3.22 -5.92 0.75
CA ILE A 173 -2.08 -6.26 -0.12
C ILE A 173 -1.49 -7.64 0.21
N ASN A 174 -1.56 -8.09 1.47
CA ASN A 174 -0.94 -9.34 1.91
C ASN A 174 -1.36 -10.59 1.09
N PRO A 175 -2.65 -10.84 0.79
CA PRO A 175 -3.07 -12.01 0.03
C PRO A 175 -2.78 -11.90 -1.47
N MET A 176 -2.43 -10.71 -1.99
CA MET A 176 -2.18 -10.49 -3.41
C MET A 176 -0.88 -11.15 -3.84
N LYS A 177 -0.92 -11.86 -4.97
CA LYS A 177 0.23 -12.56 -5.55
C LYS A 177 0.91 -11.70 -6.60
N LEU A 178 2.21 -11.94 -6.81
CA LEU A 178 2.92 -11.36 -7.94
C LEU A 178 2.22 -11.76 -9.25
N MET A 179 2.12 -10.81 -10.17
CA MET A 179 1.60 -11.10 -11.50
C MET A 179 2.69 -11.82 -12.29
N GLY A 180 2.42 -13.08 -12.63
CA GLY A 180 3.26 -13.92 -13.50
C GLY A 180 2.87 -13.82 -14.96
#